data_AF-A0A537YWP0-F1
#
_entry.id   AF-A0A537YWP0-F1
#
_cell.length_a   1.000
_cell.length_b   1.000
_cell.length_c   1.000
_cell.angle_alpha   90.00
_cell.angle_beta   90.00
_cell.angle_gamma   90.00
#
_symmetry.space_group_name_H-M   'P 1'
#
loop_
_entity.id
_entity.type
_entity.pdbx_description
1 polymer ?
#
loop_
_entity_poly.entity_id
_entity_poly.type
_entity_poly.pdbx_seq_one_letter_code
_entity_poly.pdbx_strand_id
1 'polypeptide(L)' 'MGARFPDGFVWGTATAAHQVEGGNWNNDWWEWEHAANTVCKEPSGDACDHFWRYPEDLTLLADLGFGAYRFSIEWSRIEP' A
#
# COMPACT_ATOMS: atom_id res chain seq x y z
N MET A 1 -0.39 34.90 1.77
CA MET A 1 -1.78 34.58 1.38
C MET A 1 -1.78 33.13 0.95
N GLY A 2 -2.54 32.25 1.61
CA GLY A 2 -2.57 30.82 1.27
C GLY A 2 -3.35 30.58 -0.03
N ALA A 3 -2.91 29.62 -0.85
CA ALA A 3 -3.66 29.18 -2.02
C ALA A 3 -4.97 28.49 -1.57
N ARG A 4 -6.09 28.81 -2.22
CA ARG A 4 -7.39 28.15 -2.00
C ARG A 4 -7.64 27.13 -3.11
N PHE A 5 -7.96 25.91 -2.72
CA PHE A 5 -8.35 24.85 -3.65
C PHE A 5 -9.81 25.02 -4.09
N PRO A 6 -10.20 24.48 -5.27
CA PRO A 6 -11.59 24.48 -5.70
C PRO A 6 -12.51 23.85 -4.67
N ASP A 7 -13.76 24.32 -4.60
CA ASP A 7 -14.76 23.70 -3.74
C ASP A 7 -14.99 22.24 -4.20
N GLY A 8 -15.08 21.32 -3.24
CA GLY A 8 -15.21 19.88 -3.51
C GLY A 8 -13.90 19.17 -3.87
N PHE A 9 -12.74 19.83 -3.81
CA PHE A 9 -11.45 19.15 -3.95
C PHE A 9 -11.27 18.10 -2.84
N VAL A 10 -10.99 16.86 -3.23
CA VAL A 10 -10.79 15.74 -2.30
C VAL A 10 -9.31 15.52 -2.05
N TRP A 11 -8.91 15.57 -0.79
CA TRP A 11 -7.58 15.16 -0.35
C TRP A 11 -7.60 13.68 0.03
N GLY A 12 -6.63 12.94 -0.49
CA GLY A 12 -6.50 11.53 -0.19
C GLY A 12 -5.05 11.06 -0.12
N THR A 13 -4.89 9.82 0.26
CA THR A 13 -3.62 9.10 0.33
C THR A 13 -3.62 7.93 -0.64
N ALA A 14 -2.44 7.36 -0.92
CA ALA A 14 -2.33 6.22 -1.80
C ALA A 14 -1.28 5.21 -1.35
N THR A 15 -1.52 3.93 -1.63
CA THR A 15 -0.63 2.80 -1.39
C THR A 15 -0.66 1.83 -2.57
N ALA A 16 0.25 0.86 -2.59
CA ALA A 16 0.19 -0.31 -3.47
C ALA A 16 0.35 -1.58 -2.62
N ALA A 17 -0.38 -2.64 -3.00
CA ALA A 17 -0.54 -3.88 -2.25
C ALA A 17 0.80 -4.47 -1.74
N HIS A 18 1.70 -4.82 -2.66
CA HIS A 18 3.04 -5.38 -2.33
C HIS A 18 3.87 -4.51 -1.37
N GLN A 19 3.64 -3.18 -1.37
CA GLN A 19 4.42 -2.26 -0.53
C GLN A 19 3.93 -2.19 0.91
N VAL A 20 2.68 -2.55 1.20
CA VAL A 20 2.08 -2.33 2.53
C VAL A 20 1.41 -3.56 3.14
N GLU A 21 0.86 -4.48 2.32
CA GLU A 21 0.04 -5.60 2.80
C GLU A 21 0.84 -6.58 3.65
N GLY A 22 2.02 -6.97 3.18
CA GLY A 22 2.75 -8.14 3.69
C GLY A 22 2.18 -9.45 3.15
N GLY A 23 2.96 -10.54 3.23
CA GLY A 23 2.50 -11.87 2.83
C GLY A 23 2.21 -12.06 1.33
N ASN A 24 2.78 -11.21 0.45
CA ASN A 24 2.59 -11.27 -1.01
C ASN A 24 3.71 -12.14 -1.62
N TRP A 25 3.49 -13.46 -1.68
CA TRP A 25 4.55 -14.42 -2.06
C TRP A 25 4.47 -14.96 -3.49
N ASN A 26 3.35 -14.71 -4.18
CA ASN A 26 3.04 -15.31 -5.48
C ASN A 26 3.17 -14.32 -6.64
N ASN A 27 3.93 -13.24 -6.47
CA ASN A 27 4.17 -12.25 -7.54
C ASN A 27 5.66 -12.20 -7.93
N ASP A 28 5.90 -11.58 -9.09
CA ASP A 28 7.24 -11.42 -9.68
C ASP A 28 8.16 -10.54 -8.83
N TRP A 29 7.61 -9.57 -8.10
CA TRP A 29 8.37 -8.77 -7.15
C TRP A 29 8.94 -9.61 -6.01
N TRP A 30 8.14 -10.50 -5.42
CA TRP A 30 8.61 -11.42 -4.38
C TRP A 30 9.71 -12.34 -4.90
N GLU A 31 9.55 -12.90 -6.11
CA GLU A 31 10.57 -13.71 -6.76
C GLU A 31 11.87 -12.91 -6.95
N TRP A 32 11.77 -11.70 -7.50
CA TRP A 32 12.91 -10.83 -7.73
C TRP A 32 13.62 -10.44 -6.42
N GLU A 33 12.88 -10.15 -5.35
CA GLU A 33 13.44 -9.79 -4.04
C GLU A 33 14.23 -10.94 -3.38
N HIS A 34 13.89 -12.20 -3.71
CA HIS A 34 14.52 -13.39 -3.14
C HIS A 34 15.51 -14.08 -4.10
N ALA A 35 15.66 -13.57 -5.32
CA ALA A 35 16.62 -14.10 -6.29
C ALA A 35 18.06 -13.92 -5.80
N ALA A 36 18.91 -14.93 -6.01
CA ALA A 36 20.29 -14.96 -5.47
C ALA A 36 21.18 -13.76 -5.89
N ASN A 37 20.90 -13.14 -7.03
CA ASN A 37 21.66 -12.00 -7.57
C ASN A 37 20.84 -10.69 -7.58
N THR A 38 19.80 -10.62 -6.75
CA THR A 38 18.99 -9.41 -6.65
C THR A 38 19.79 -8.24 -6.09
N VAL A 39 19.47 -7.04 -6.57
CA VAL A 39 19.98 -5.79 -5.99
C VAL A 39 19.05 -5.27 -4.90
N CYS A 40 17.96 -5.97 -4.61
CA CYS A 40 17.08 -5.66 -3.49
C CYS A 40 17.85 -5.76 -2.17
N LYS A 41 17.91 -4.65 -1.43
CA LYS A 41 18.60 -4.59 -0.14
C LYS A 41 17.72 -5.04 1.01
N GLU A 42 16.42 -4.75 0.91
CA GLU A 42 15.43 -4.95 1.95
C GLU A 42 14.17 -5.53 1.28
N PRO A 43 14.04 -6.87 1.26
CA PRO A 43 12.82 -7.54 0.79
C PRO A 43 11.59 -7.04 1.56
N SER A 44 10.45 -7.02 0.88
CA SER A 44 9.16 -6.54 1.42
C SER A 44 8.77 -7.24 2.73
N GLY A 45 8.94 -8.55 2.81
CA GLY A 45 8.57 -9.35 3.99
C GLY A 45 7.09 -9.15 4.35
N ASP A 46 6.85 -8.77 5.60
CA ASP A 46 5.49 -8.42 6.08
C ASP A 46 5.15 -6.93 5.84
N ALA A 47 6.05 -6.15 5.24
CA ALA A 47 5.85 -4.74 4.92
C ALA A 47 5.32 -3.91 6.11
N CYS A 48 4.15 -3.30 5.96
CA CYS A 48 3.46 -2.57 7.04
C CYS A 48 2.41 -3.42 7.75
N ASP A 49 2.28 -4.71 7.40
CA ASP A 49 1.25 -5.62 7.91
C ASP A 49 -0.18 -5.11 7.67
N HIS A 50 -0.37 -4.33 6.59
CA HIS A 50 -1.66 -3.72 6.24
C HIS A 50 -2.73 -4.78 5.95
N PHE A 51 -2.34 -5.98 5.51
CA PHE A 51 -3.30 -7.06 5.26
C PHE A 51 -4.09 -7.42 6.52
N TRP A 52 -3.44 -7.40 7.70
CA TRP A 52 -4.09 -7.68 8.97
C TRP A 52 -4.50 -6.41 9.73
N ARG A 53 -3.83 -5.28 9.49
CA ARG A 53 -4.04 -4.00 10.19
C ARG A 53 -4.87 -2.98 9.41
N TYR A 54 -5.45 -3.35 8.28
CA TYR A 54 -6.25 -2.41 7.49
C TYR A 54 -7.38 -1.73 8.29
N PRO A 55 -8.05 -2.35 9.29
CA PRO A 55 -9.07 -1.64 10.07
C PRO A 55 -8.48 -0.45 10.86
N GLU A 56 -7.30 -0.63 11.47
CA GLU A 56 -6.58 0.42 12.18
C GLU A 56 -6.09 1.51 11.22
N ASP A 57 -5.53 1.12 10.08
CA ASP A 57 -5.01 2.07 9.09
C ASP A 57 -6.13 2.91 8.47
N LEU A 58 -7.28 2.31 8.16
CA LEU A 58 -8.45 3.05 7.66
C LEU A 58 -9.01 4.00 8.73
N THR A 59 -8.99 3.60 10.00
CA THR A 59 -9.37 4.48 11.12
C THR A 59 -8.42 5.68 11.19
N LEU A 60 -7.12 5.43 11.10
CA LEU A 60 -6.10 6.50 11.11
C LEU A 60 -6.28 7.48 9.94
N LEU A 61 -6.56 6.99 8.73
CA LEU A 61 -6.82 7.85 7.57
C LEU A 61 -8.05 8.74 7.77
N ALA A 62 -9.12 8.20 8.36
CA ALA A 62 -10.32 8.95 8.68
C ALA A 62 -10.06 10.01 9.77
N ASP A 63 -9.34 9.65 10.83
CA ASP A 63 -8.97 10.55 11.92
C ASP A 63 -8.07 11.71 11.46
N LEU A 64 -7.23 11.47 10.45
CA LEU A 64 -6.41 12.50 9.79
C LEU A 64 -7.19 13.39 8.82
N GLY A 65 -8.47 13.09 8.58
CA GLY A 65 -9.37 13.89 7.75
C GLY A 65 -9.23 13.66 6.24
N PHE A 66 -8.66 12.53 5.80
CA PHE A 66 -8.60 12.19 4.38
C PHE A 66 -9.97 11.74 3.86
N GLY A 67 -10.38 12.29 2.72
CA GLY A 67 -11.65 11.98 2.07
C GLY A 67 -11.55 10.90 0.98
N ALA A 68 -10.34 10.45 0.65
CA ALA A 68 -10.11 9.37 -0.29
C ALA A 68 -8.89 8.53 0.10
N TYR A 69 -8.97 7.23 -0.18
CA TYR A 69 -7.84 6.30 -0.09
C TYR A 69 -7.79 5.50 -1.38
N ARG A 70 -6.68 5.62 -2.13
CA ARG A 70 -6.43 4.84 -3.33
C ARG A 70 -5.48 3.70 -2.98
N PHE A 71 -5.90 2.46 -3.22
CA PHE A 71 -5.05 1.29 -3.06
C PHE A 71 -5.11 0.43 -4.34
N SER A 72 -4.16 -0.50 -4.49
CA SER A 72 -4.20 -1.52 -5.54
C SER A 72 -4.63 -2.86 -4.95
N ILE A 73 -5.16 -3.75 -5.78
CA ILE A 73 -5.46 -5.13 -5.41
C ILE A 73 -4.30 -6.00 -5.87
N GLU A 74 -3.76 -6.85 -5.00
CA GLU A 74 -2.73 -7.82 -5.34
C GLU A 74 -3.30 -8.92 -6.25
N TRP A 75 -2.92 -8.93 -7.53
CA TRP A 75 -3.45 -9.91 -8.48
C TRP A 75 -3.08 -11.34 -8.06
N SER A 76 -1.85 -11.59 -7.60
CA SER A 76 -1.44 -12.94 -7.20
C SER A 76 -2.20 -13.51 -6.00
N ARG A 77 -3.00 -12.69 -5.29
CA ARG A 77 -3.95 -13.17 -4.27
C ARG A 77 -5.29 -13.58 -4.88
N ILE A 78 -5.71 -12.93 -5.95
CA ILE A 78 -6.97 -13.19 -6.64
C ILE A 78 -6.84 -14.37 -7.61
N GLU A 79 -5.77 -14.40 -8.39
CA GLU A 79 -5.42 -15.47 -9.31
C GLU A 79 -3.97 -15.91 -9.06
N PRO A 80 -3.76 -16.87 -8.13
CA PRO A 80 -2.44 -17.34 -7.72
C PRO A 80 -1.69 -18.17 -8.76
#